data_AF-A0A5B2TFB9-F1
#
_entry.id   AF-A0A5B2TFB9-F1
#
_cell.length_a   1.000
_cell.length_b   1.000
_cell.length_c   1.000
_cell.angle_alpha   90.00
_cell.angle_beta   90.00
_cell.angle_gamma   90.00
#
_symmetry.space_group_name_H-M   'P 1'
#
loop_
_entity.id
_entity.type
_entity.pdbx_description
1 polymer ?
#
loop_
_entity_poly.entity_id
_entity_poly.type
_entity_poly.pdbx_seq_one_letter_code
_entity_poly.pdbx_strand_id
1 'polypeptide(L)'
;MRIRTLDLFCGGGGSSWGAQAAGAEIVCGVDAWDLAVRAYASNFSTAKAVHLRMTPESGPADLGDIGEIDLLLGSPECTHHTCARGSRPRDEDSKRTAFYVTNFARDLSPRPRWVVIENVVHMRGWHGYEPLLTELRRLGYRTEVYILDASRFGVPQSRRRVFIVGDLAAQPPSEVRGQRGRAPWVKGIIAAEDEGHRSRPLRSEGRAPATLERAKRGIAALGEGTPFLIVYYGSDGAGGWQPLDRPLRTITTLDRFGLVTWRGSTPMLRMLQVDELMAAMGFWGGYSLDGIGQRRDRIRLLGNGVCPPVMAAIVGSLTRGAAQTASWAEDEEAPHDPPGPLFLAAAE
;
A
#
# COMPACT_ATOMS: atom_id res chain seq x y z
N MET A 1 23.39 -8.44 -0.54
CA MET A 1 22.96 -8.03 -1.89
C MET A 1 21.95 -6.88 -1.77
N ARG A 2 22.03 -5.84 -2.59
CA ARG A 2 21.00 -4.77 -2.64
C ARG A 2 19.88 -5.24 -3.56
N ILE A 3 18.62 -5.06 -3.13
CA ILE A 3 17.45 -5.58 -3.85
C ILE A 3 16.92 -4.50 -4.77
N ARG A 4 17.24 -4.61 -6.06
CA ARG A 4 16.90 -3.61 -7.08
C ARG A 4 15.43 -3.75 -7.48
N THR A 5 14.68 -2.66 -7.37
CA THR A 5 13.21 -2.67 -7.43
C THR A 5 12.65 -1.79 -8.55
N LEU A 6 11.75 -2.36 -9.34
CA LEU A 6 10.89 -1.68 -10.31
C LEU A 6 9.46 -1.62 -9.79
N ASP A 7 8.84 -0.43 -9.78
CA ASP A 7 7.45 -0.23 -9.34
C ASP A 7 6.56 0.22 -10.52
N LEU A 8 5.74 -0.69 -11.02
CA LEU A 8 4.76 -0.42 -12.07
C LEU A 8 3.45 0.09 -11.47
N PHE A 9 2.84 1.08 -12.10
CA PHE A 9 1.67 1.79 -11.55
C PHE A 9 2.00 2.42 -10.19
N CYS A 10 3.17 3.07 -10.10
CA CYS A 10 3.77 3.44 -8.84
C CYS A 10 2.97 4.50 -8.06
N GLY A 11 2.10 5.26 -8.72
CA GLY A 11 1.36 6.36 -8.11
C GLY A 11 2.31 7.35 -7.43
N GLY A 12 1.97 7.74 -6.19
CA GLY A 12 2.87 8.54 -5.34
C GLY A 12 4.02 7.75 -4.73
N GLY A 13 4.16 6.45 -5.02
CA GLY A 13 5.24 5.59 -4.55
C GLY A 13 5.03 4.98 -3.17
N GLY A 14 3.79 4.67 -2.77
CA GLY A 14 3.51 4.02 -1.48
C GLY A 14 4.13 2.62 -1.35
N SER A 15 4.09 1.84 -2.43
CA SER A 15 4.73 0.51 -2.52
C SER A 15 6.25 0.65 -2.45
N SER A 16 6.83 1.51 -3.31
CA SER A 16 8.26 1.85 -3.29
C SER A 16 8.75 2.34 -1.92
N TRP A 17 8.01 3.21 -1.25
CA TRP A 17 8.40 3.73 0.08
C TRP A 17 8.49 2.60 1.11
N GLY A 18 7.54 1.67 1.09
CA GLY A 18 7.55 0.51 1.96
C GLY A 18 8.69 -0.47 1.63
N ALA A 19 8.92 -0.74 0.34
CA ALA A 19 10.03 -1.58 -0.10
C ALA A 19 11.39 -0.99 0.30
N GLN A 20 11.58 0.32 0.14
CA GLN A 20 12.79 1.03 0.55
C GLN A 20 13.00 0.95 2.06
N ALA A 21 11.95 1.12 2.86
CA ALA A 21 12.00 0.95 4.31
C ALA A 21 12.38 -0.48 4.74
N ALA A 22 12.17 -1.48 3.88
CA ALA A 22 12.62 -2.86 4.07
C ALA A 22 14.03 -3.14 3.53
N GLY A 23 14.75 -2.11 3.05
CA GLY A 23 16.13 -2.21 2.56
C GLY A 23 16.26 -2.40 1.05
N ALA A 24 15.17 -2.29 0.29
CA ALA A 24 15.24 -2.36 -1.18
C ALA A 24 15.76 -1.05 -1.80
N GLU A 25 16.49 -1.17 -2.90
CA GLU A 25 16.93 -0.06 -3.74
C GLU A 25 15.88 0.20 -4.82
N ILE A 26 15.29 1.40 -4.80
CA ILE A 26 14.28 1.78 -5.79
C ILE A 26 14.98 2.29 -7.05
N VAL A 27 14.80 1.58 -8.16
CA VAL A 27 15.48 1.85 -9.43
C VAL A 27 14.60 2.67 -10.36
N CYS A 28 13.34 2.26 -10.53
CA CYS A 28 12.44 2.90 -11.48
C CYS A 28 10.99 2.81 -11.01
N GLY A 29 10.23 3.90 -11.18
CA GLY A 29 8.78 3.94 -11.00
C GLY A 29 8.08 4.39 -12.28
N VAL A 30 6.99 3.73 -12.64
CA VAL A 30 6.24 3.97 -13.88
C VAL A 30 4.79 4.29 -13.57
N ASP A 31 4.28 5.41 -14.08
CA ASP A 31 2.86 5.75 -13.96
C ASP A 31 2.34 6.54 -15.16
N ALA A 32 1.05 6.38 -15.47
CA ALA A 32 0.37 7.09 -16.56
C ALA A 32 -0.11 8.50 -16.16
N TRP A 33 -0.05 8.84 -14.86
CA TRP A 33 -0.43 10.13 -14.34
C TRP A 33 0.81 10.98 -14.06
N ASP A 34 1.08 11.93 -14.94
CA ASP A 34 2.17 12.91 -14.83
C ASP A 34 2.35 13.53 -13.42
N LEU A 35 1.25 13.85 -12.72
CA LEU A 35 1.35 14.38 -11.35
C LEU A 35 1.82 13.33 -10.33
N ALA A 36 1.44 12.06 -10.51
CA ALA A 36 1.94 10.96 -9.70
C ALA A 36 3.44 10.75 -9.92
N VAL A 37 3.88 10.80 -11.19
CA VAL A 37 5.30 10.71 -11.55
C VAL A 37 6.11 11.86 -10.91
N ARG A 38 5.59 13.09 -10.91
CA ARG A 38 6.23 14.20 -10.17
C ARG A 38 6.32 13.95 -8.67
N ALA A 39 5.25 13.46 -8.06
CA ALA A 39 5.24 13.13 -6.63
C ALA A 39 6.22 11.99 -6.31
N TYR A 40 6.32 11.00 -7.19
CA TYR A 40 7.29 9.93 -7.08
C TYR A 40 8.71 10.48 -7.17
N ALA A 41 9.03 11.26 -8.21
CA ALA A 41 10.35 11.83 -8.43
C ALA A 41 10.84 12.72 -7.27
N SER A 42 9.93 13.46 -6.62
CA SER A 42 10.29 14.29 -5.46
C SER A 42 10.68 13.49 -4.22
N ASN A 43 10.26 12.23 -4.13
CA ASN A 43 10.52 11.36 -2.98
C ASN A 43 11.62 10.31 -3.25
N PHE A 44 11.93 10.04 -4.52
CA PHE A 44 12.95 9.06 -4.93
C PHE A 44 13.97 9.69 -5.88
N SER A 45 14.80 10.60 -5.37
CA SER A 45 15.71 11.42 -6.19
C SER A 45 16.76 10.64 -6.99
N THR A 46 17.06 9.40 -6.59
CA THR A 46 18.01 8.52 -7.29
C THR A 46 17.30 7.56 -8.26
N ALA A 47 15.98 7.39 -8.15
CA ALA A 47 15.22 6.49 -8.99
C ALA A 47 14.79 7.19 -10.27
N LYS A 48 14.72 6.44 -11.37
CA LYS A 48 14.08 6.91 -12.60
C LYS A 48 12.57 7.00 -12.40
N ALA A 49 11.95 8.10 -12.79
CA ALA A 49 10.49 8.26 -12.79
C ALA A 49 10.02 8.40 -14.25
N VAL A 50 9.20 7.45 -14.71
CA VAL A 50 8.77 7.36 -16.11
C VAL A 50 7.28 7.65 -16.22
N HIS A 51 6.94 8.69 -16.99
CA HIS A 51 5.56 8.98 -17.38
C HIS A 51 5.20 8.18 -18.64
N LEU A 52 4.53 7.05 -18.44
CA LEU A 52 4.16 6.12 -19.49
C LEU A 52 2.77 5.54 -19.20
N ARG A 53 1.86 5.65 -20.17
CA ARG A 53 0.64 4.84 -20.19
C ARG A 53 0.97 3.50 -20.83
N MET A 54 1.02 2.45 -20.00
CA MET A 54 1.26 1.09 -20.46
C MET A 54 0.09 0.59 -21.32
N THR A 55 0.43 -0.21 -22.33
CA THR A 55 -0.49 -0.95 -23.20
C THR A 55 -0.18 -2.45 -23.10
N PRO A 56 -0.96 -3.35 -23.72
CA PRO A 56 -0.65 -4.79 -23.73
C PRO A 56 0.73 -5.13 -24.33
N GLU A 57 1.29 -4.24 -25.16
CA GLU A 57 2.59 -4.39 -25.80
C GLU A 57 3.74 -3.77 -24.98
N SER A 58 3.43 -3.04 -23.90
CA SER A 58 4.45 -2.40 -23.09
C SER A 58 5.35 -3.41 -22.38
N GLY A 59 6.65 -3.09 -22.34
CA GLY A 59 7.68 -3.94 -21.75
C GLY A 59 8.90 -3.14 -21.26
N PRO A 60 9.94 -3.82 -20.75
CA PRO A 60 11.11 -3.17 -20.17
C PRO A 60 11.86 -2.24 -21.12
N ALA A 61 11.81 -2.51 -22.43
CA ALA A 61 12.43 -1.68 -23.46
C ALA A 61 11.89 -0.23 -23.46
N ASP A 62 10.62 -0.03 -23.09
CA ASP A 62 10.01 1.30 -22.97
C ASP A 62 10.62 2.14 -21.84
N LEU A 63 11.30 1.50 -20.89
CA LEU A 63 11.92 2.15 -19.74
C LEU A 63 13.38 2.56 -20.00
N GLY A 64 13.96 2.18 -21.14
CA GLY A 64 15.39 2.33 -21.41
C GLY A 64 16.25 1.49 -20.45
N ASP A 65 17.52 1.87 -20.28
CA ASP A 65 18.40 1.15 -19.36
C ASP A 65 18.02 1.45 -17.89
N ILE A 66 17.63 0.38 -17.19
CA ILE A 66 17.36 0.36 -15.74
C ILE A 66 18.22 -0.70 -15.03
N GLY A 67 19.13 -1.36 -15.75
CA GLY A 67 19.90 -2.50 -15.25
C GLY A 67 19.04 -3.69 -14.82
N GLU A 68 19.63 -4.57 -14.02
CA GLU A 68 18.95 -5.76 -13.49
C GLU A 68 17.94 -5.40 -12.40
N ILE A 69 16.88 -6.19 -12.29
CA ILE A 69 15.80 -5.99 -11.31
C ILE A 69 15.57 -7.30 -10.56
N ASP A 70 15.61 -7.23 -9.23
CA ASP A 70 15.37 -8.38 -8.35
C ASP A 70 13.90 -8.48 -7.92
N LEU A 71 13.25 -7.32 -7.73
CA LEU A 71 11.89 -7.19 -7.23
C LEU A 71 11.03 -6.35 -8.18
N LEU A 72 9.95 -6.95 -8.67
CA LEU A 72 8.92 -6.28 -9.45
C LEU A 72 7.69 -6.01 -8.59
N LEU A 73 7.38 -4.74 -8.34
CA LEU A 73 6.13 -4.30 -7.73
C LEU A 73 5.15 -3.87 -8.82
N GLY A 74 3.87 -4.14 -8.60
CA GLY A 74 2.80 -3.68 -9.47
C GLY A 74 1.53 -3.38 -8.68
N SER A 75 0.98 -2.18 -8.83
CA SER A 75 -0.31 -1.80 -8.20
C SER A 75 -1.35 -1.34 -9.25
N PRO A 76 -1.79 -2.24 -10.15
CA PRO A 76 -2.59 -1.89 -11.34
C PRO A 76 -3.94 -1.28 -10.98
N GLU A 77 -4.59 -0.66 -11.97
CA GLU A 77 -5.83 0.07 -11.74
C GLU A 77 -6.94 -0.82 -11.15
N CYS A 78 -7.49 -0.39 -10.01
CA CYS A 78 -8.53 -1.13 -9.30
C CYS A 78 -9.97 -0.66 -9.60
N THR A 79 -10.13 0.41 -10.38
CA THR A 79 -11.37 1.19 -10.55
C THR A 79 -12.57 0.34 -10.99
N HIS A 80 -12.32 -0.72 -11.76
CA HIS A 80 -13.38 -1.58 -12.30
C HIS A 80 -13.58 -2.90 -11.53
N HIS A 81 -12.78 -3.16 -10.49
CA HIS A 81 -12.97 -4.29 -9.58
C HIS A 81 -13.89 -3.95 -8.40
N THR A 82 -14.08 -2.67 -8.05
CA THR A 82 -14.79 -2.25 -6.83
C THR A 82 -16.29 -2.01 -7.03
N CYS A 83 -17.10 -2.41 -6.03
CA CYS A 83 -18.54 -2.12 -5.93
C CYS A 83 -18.85 -0.63 -5.70
N ALA A 84 -17.85 0.18 -5.34
CA ALA A 84 -18.03 1.58 -4.93
C ALA A 84 -18.44 2.53 -6.07
N ARG A 85 -18.54 2.04 -7.31
CA ARG A 85 -18.78 2.85 -8.52
C ARG A 85 -20.25 2.92 -8.97
N GLY A 86 -21.18 2.32 -8.22
CA GLY A 86 -22.59 2.23 -8.65
C GLY A 86 -22.75 1.38 -9.92
N SER A 87 -23.78 1.63 -10.72
CA SER A 87 -24.19 0.83 -11.90
C SER A 87 -23.49 1.17 -13.23
N ARG A 88 -22.37 1.89 -13.22
CA ARG A 88 -21.67 2.26 -14.47
C ARG A 88 -21.03 1.04 -15.15
N PRO A 89 -20.93 1.00 -16.49
CA PRO A 89 -20.32 -0.10 -17.23
C PRO A 89 -18.91 -0.42 -16.72
N ARG A 90 -18.62 -1.71 -16.59
CA ARG A 90 -17.29 -2.20 -16.23
C ARG A 90 -16.42 -2.15 -17.49
N ASP A 91 -15.25 -1.54 -17.37
CA ASP A 91 -14.22 -1.54 -18.40
C ASP A 91 -13.32 -2.75 -18.13
N GLU A 92 -13.31 -3.69 -19.06
CA GLU A 92 -12.48 -4.88 -18.97
C GLU A 92 -11.02 -4.58 -19.27
N ASP A 93 -10.71 -3.51 -20.02
CA ASP A 93 -9.33 -3.15 -20.37
C ASP A 93 -8.57 -2.64 -19.15
N SER A 94 -9.23 -1.84 -18.30
CA SER A 94 -8.67 -1.40 -17.01
C SER A 94 -8.29 -2.58 -16.09
N LYS A 95 -9.10 -3.65 -16.07
CA LYS A 95 -8.80 -4.85 -15.25
C LYS A 95 -7.63 -5.66 -15.79
N ARG A 96 -7.45 -5.67 -17.12
CA ARG A 96 -6.36 -6.39 -17.79
C ARG A 96 -4.97 -5.82 -17.51
N THR A 97 -4.87 -4.61 -16.95
CA THR A 97 -3.60 -3.99 -16.56
C THR A 97 -2.77 -4.84 -15.60
N ALA A 98 -3.38 -5.77 -14.85
CA ALA A 98 -2.64 -6.74 -14.04
C ALA A 98 -1.73 -7.67 -14.86
N PHE A 99 -2.10 -8.01 -16.10
CA PHE A 99 -1.25 -8.78 -17.02
C PHE A 99 -0.05 -7.97 -17.55
N TYR A 100 -0.08 -6.64 -17.43
CA TYR A 100 1.09 -5.86 -17.84
C TYR A 100 2.25 -6.08 -16.86
N VAL A 101 1.96 -6.42 -15.60
CA VAL A 101 3.00 -6.82 -14.65
C VAL A 101 3.63 -8.16 -15.07
N THR A 102 2.83 -9.12 -15.57
CA THR A 102 3.37 -10.41 -16.02
C THR A 102 4.16 -10.29 -17.32
N ASN A 103 3.82 -9.34 -18.22
CA ASN A 103 4.67 -8.98 -19.35
C ASN A 103 6.07 -8.56 -18.90
N PHE A 104 6.17 -7.62 -17.97
CA PHE A 104 7.47 -7.19 -17.43
C PHE A 104 8.21 -8.32 -16.71
N ALA A 105 7.50 -9.15 -15.93
CA ALA A 105 8.09 -10.32 -15.29
C ALA A 105 8.59 -11.35 -16.33
N ARG A 106 7.98 -11.44 -17.51
CA ARG A 106 8.43 -12.36 -18.58
C ARG A 106 9.66 -11.81 -19.30
N ASP A 107 9.65 -10.51 -19.60
CA ASP A 107 10.52 -9.88 -20.58
C ASP A 107 11.77 -9.22 -19.95
N LEU A 108 11.80 -9.02 -18.62
CA LEU A 108 13.02 -8.65 -17.89
C LEU A 108 14.03 -9.81 -17.90
N SER A 109 15.31 -9.47 -18.13
CA SER A 109 16.42 -10.42 -18.19
C SER A 109 17.62 -9.90 -17.36
N PRO A 110 18.04 -10.60 -16.29
CA PRO A 110 17.41 -11.80 -15.75
C PRO A 110 15.99 -11.52 -15.23
N ARG A 111 15.18 -12.57 -15.16
CA ARG A 111 13.82 -12.48 -14.61
C ARG A 111 13.89 -12.09 -13.13
N PRO A 112 13.07 -11.13 -12.65
CA PRO A 112 13.04 -10.77 -11.24
C PRO A 112 12.77 -11.99 -10.38
N ARG A 113 13.53 -12.13 -9.29
CA ARG A 113 13.28 -13.23 -8.34
C ARG A 113 11.90 -13.09 -7.70
N TRP A 114 11.50 -11.86 -7.38
CA TRP A 114 10.27 -11.57 -6.67
C TRP A 114 9.32 -10.72 -7.50
N VAL A 115 8.03 -11.02 -7.40
CA VAL A 115 6.96 -10.18 -7.92
C VAL A 115 5.87 -9.99 -6.86
N VAL A 116 5.37 -8.76 -6.70
CA VAL A 116 4.26 -8.43 -5.80
C VAL A 116 3.23 -7.61 -6.56
N ILE A 117 2.03 -8.15 -6.70
CA ILE A 117 0.88 -7.46 -7.30
C ILE A 117 -0.12 -7.11 -6.21
N GLU A 118 -0.42 -5.82 -6.04
CA GLU A 118 -1.44 -5.30 -5.12
C GLU A 118 -2.75 -5.01 -5.86
N ASN A 119 -3.89 -5.29 -5.22
CA ASN A 119 -5.18 -4.80 -5.68
C ASN A 119 -6.26 -4.79 -4.57
N VAL A 120 -7.47 -4.33 -4.90
CA VAL A 120 -8.65 -4.47 -4.02
C VAL A 120 -9.07 -5.93 -3.88
N VAL A 121 -9.61 -6.31 -2.73
CA VAL A 121 -10.07 -7.69 -2.44
C VAL A 121 -11.06 -8.22 -3.49
N HIS A 122 -11.87 -7.34 -4.07
CA HIS A 122 -12.85 -7.68 -5.11
C HIS A 122 -12.22 -8.14 -6.43
N MET A 123 -10.93 -7.89 -6.66
CA MET A 123 -10.19 -8.43 -7.81
C MET A 123 -10.32 -9.96 -7.90
N ARG A 124 -10.44 -10.65 -6.77
CA ARG A 124 -10.60 -12.12 -6.72
C ARG A 124 -11.88 -12.63 -7.41
N GLY A 125 -12.89 -11.77 -7.59
CA GLY A 125 -14.11 -12.10 -8.32
C GLY A 125 -14.03 -11.84 -9.83
N TRP A 126 -12.91 -11.33 -10.34
CA TRP A 126 -12.69 -11.11 -11.77
C TRP A 126 -12.28 -12.40 -12.47
N HIS A 127 -12.83 -12.65 -13.66
CA HIS A 127 -12.53 -13.85 -14.45
C HIS A 127 -11.05 -13.97 -14.85
N GLY A 128 -10.30 -12.86 -14.89
CA GLY A 128 -8.86 -12.85 -15.16
C GLY A 128 -7.98 -13.16 -13.94
N TYR A 129 -8.55 -13.31 -12.74
CA TYR A 129 -7.79 -13.57 -11.52
C TYR A 129 -7.05 -14.93 -11.54
N GLU A 130 -7.76 -16.02 -11.86
CA GLU A 130 -7.12 -17.34 -11.98
C GLU A 130 -6.17 -17.46 -13.19
N PRO A 131 -6.49 -16.89 -14.37
CA PRO A 131 -5.53 -16.78 -15.46
C PRO A 131 -4.24 -16.03 -15.08
N LEU A 132 -4.33 -14.92 -14.33
CA LEU A 132 -3.16 -14.18 -13.83
C LEU A 132 -2.26 -15.05 -12.95
N LEU A 133 -2.84 -15.79 -11.99
CA LEU A 133 -2.10 -16.73 -11.14
C LEU A 133 -1.46 -17.85 -11.95
N THR A 134 -2.17 -18.36 -12.96
CA THR A 134 -1.68 -19.40 -13.86
C THR A 134 -0.49 -18.91 -14.69
N GLU A 135 -0.54 -17.66 -15.16
CA GLU A 135 0.56 -17.07 -15.92
C GLU A 135 1.82 -16.91 -15.06
N LEU A 136 1.69 -16.40 -13.83
CA LEU A 136 2.82 -16.33 -12.89
C LEU A 136 3.45 -17.71 -12.64
N ARG A 137 2.63 -18.75 -12.45
CA ARG A 137 3.12 -20.13 -12.28
C ARG A 137 3.82 -20.64 -13.54
N ARG A 138 3.31 -20.33 -14.74
CA ARG A 138 3.96 -20.68 -16.01
C ARG A 138 5.30 -19.99 -16.21
N LEU A 139 5.47 -18.78 -15.67
CA LEU A 139 6.75 -18.07 -15.63
C LEU A 139 7.75 -18.65 -14.61
N GLY A 140 7.34 -19.65 -13.83
CA GLY A 140 8.17 -20.37 -12.86
C GLY A 140 8.03 -19.88 -11.41
N TYR A 141 7.17 -18.89 -11.13
CA TYR A 141 6.98 -18.41 -9.76
C TYR A 141 6.15 -19.41 -8.94
N ARG A 142 6.65 -19.72 -7.75
CA ARG A 142 5.79 -20.21 -6.66
C ARG A 142 5.01 -19.02 -6.11
N THR A 143 3.72 -19.18 -5.89
CA THR A 143 2.82 -18.07 -5.55
C THR A 143 2.10 -18.26 -4.23
N GLU A 144 1.92 -17.15 -3.51
CA GLU A 144 1.00 -17.02 -2.37
C GLU A 144 0.10 -15.81 -2.54
N VAL A 145 -1.05 -15.86 -1.88
CA VAL A 145 -2.03 -14.76 -1.90
C VAL A 145 -2.40 -14.37 -0.48
N TYR A 146 -2.18 -13.09 -0.15
CA TYR A 146 -2.53 -12.54 1.15
C TYR A 146 -3.70 -11.56 1.04
N ILE A 147 -4.58 -11.55 2.04
CA ILE A 147 -5.53 -10.46 2.26
C ILE A 147 -5.14 -9.76 3.55
N LEU A 148 -4.51 -8.60 3.43
CA LEU A 148 -3.92 -7.88 4.55
C LEU A 148 -4.74 -6.63 4.84
N ASP A 149 -5.04 -6.42 6.13
CA ASP A 149 -5.60 -5.16 6.64
C ASP A 149 -4.46 -4.29 7.17
N ALA A 150 -4.25 -3.12 6.59
CA ALA A 150 -3.20 -2.18 6.99
C ALA A 150 -3.19 -1.87 8.50
N SER A 151 -4.33 -1.93 9.18
CA SER A 151 -4.44 -1.73 10.63
C SER A 151 -3.66 -2.74 11.46
N ARG A 152 -3.35 -3.92 10.89
CA ARG A 152 -2.48 -4.94 11.50
C ARG A 152 -0.99 -4.64 11.32
N PHE A 153 -0.63 -3.62 10.56
CA PHE A 153 0.75 -3.26 10.20
C PHE A 153 1.15 -1.87 10.73
N GLY A 154 0.55 -1.45 11.85
CA GLY A 154 0.88 -0.17 12.47
C GLY A 154 0.31 1.05 11.73
N VAL A 155 -0.68 0.85 10.85
CA VAL A 155 -1.34 1.94 10.11
C VAL A 155 -2.65 2.30 10.80
N PRO A 156 -2.96 3.58 11.06
CA PRO A 156 -4.24 4.00 11.65
C PRO A 156 -5.41 3.99 10.65
N GLN A 157 -5.47 2.96 9.79
CA GLN A 157 -6.51 2.80 8.78
C GLN A 157 -6.86 1.33 8.56
N SER A 158 -8.16 1.02 8.57
CA SER A 158 -8.70 -0.24 8.09
C SER A 158 -8.76 -0.22 6.57
N ARG A 159 -7.73 -0.78 5.93
CA ARG A 159 -7.58 -0.87 4.47
C ARG A 159 -7.19 -2.28 4.10
N ARG A 160 -8.19 -3.07 3.68
CA ARG A 160 -8.00 -4.44 3.21
C ARG A 160 -7.65 -4.48 1.74
N ARG A 161 -6.57 -5.18 1.39
CA ARG A 161 -6.08 -5.36 0.01
C ARG A 161 -5.63 -6.79 -0.20
N VAL A 162 -5.70 -7.25 -1.44
CA VAL A 162 -5.14 -8.53 -1.87
C VAL A 162 -3.74 -8.29 -2.41
N PHE A 163 -2.82 -9.16 -2.04
CA PHE A 163 -1.43 -9.16 -2.51
C PHE A 163 -1.14 -10.54 -3.09
N ILE A 164 -0.80 -10.59 -4.37
CA ILE A 164 -0.31 -11.80 -5.04
C ILE A 164 1.21 -11.71 -5.04
N VAL A 165 1.86 -12.67 -4.43
CA VAL A 165 3.31 -12.68 -4.25
C VAL A 165 3.89 -13.89 -4.94
N GLY A 166 4.92 -13.69 -5.76
CA GLY A 166 5.67 -14.74 -6.45
C GLY A 166 7.15 -14.74 -6.07
N ASP A 167 7.74 -15.92 -5.95
CA ASP A 167 9.19 -16.12 -5.74
C ASP A 167 9.69 -17.27 -6.63
N LEU A 168 10.72 -17.00 -7.45
CA LEU A 168 11.36 -17.99 -8.34
C LEU A 168 12.25 -18.99 -7.61
N ALA A 169 12.79 -18.66 -6.43
CA ALA A 169 13.72 -19.49 -5.68
C ALA A 169 13.07 -20.28 -4.52
N ALA A 170 12.14 -19.68 -3.76
CA ALA A 170 11.47 -20.35 -2.63
C ALA A 170 9.94 -20.23 -2.69
N GLN A 171 9.22 -21.01 -1.85
CA GLN A 171 7.79 -20.78 -1.64
C GLN A 171 7.64 -19.51 -0.80
N PRO A 172 6.82 -18.52 -1.21
CA PRO A 172 6.57 -17.37 -0.36
C PRO A 172 6.00 -17.81 1.01
N PRO A 173 6.28 -17.07 2.11
CA PRO A 173 5.81 -17.45 3.44
C PRO A 173 4.29 -17.66 3.49
N SER A 174 3.80 -18.64 4.24
CA SER A 174 2.34 -18.84 4.37
C SER A 174 1.61 -17.69 5.08
N GLU A 175 2.36 -16.83 5.80
CA GLU A 175 1.82 -15.65 6.48
C GLU A 175 2.82 -14.48 6.44
N VAL A 176 2.30 -13.26 6.22
CA VAL A 176 3.03 -12.02 6.43
C VAL A 176 2.64 -11.43 7.78
N ARG A 177 3.55 -11.51 8.75
CA ARG A 177 3.29 -11.07 10.12
C ARG A 177 3.24 -9.54 10.23
N GLY A 178 2.13 -9.04 10.77
CA GLY A 178 1.96 -7.65 11.15
C GLY A 178 2.58 -7.30 12.51
N GLN A 179 2.33 -6.07 12.97
CA GLN A 179 2.76 -5.61 14.28
C GLN A 179 1.93 -6.26 15.39
N ARG A 180 2.59 -6.68 16.48
CA ARG A 180 1.91 -7.14 17.70
C ARG A 180 1.32 -5.95 18.45
N GLY A 181 0.06 -6.04 18.87
CA GLY A 181 -0.62 -5.01 19.66
C GLY A 181 -1.90 -4.47 19.03
N ARG A 182 -2.51 -3.46 19.66
CA ARG A 182 -3.71 -2.82 19.14
C ARG A 182 -3.35 -1.91 17.96
N ALA A 183 -4.15 -1.94 16.90
CA ALA A 183 -4.02 -1.05 15.77
C ALA A 183 -4.02 0.43 16.23
N PRO A 184 -3.18 1.30 15.64
CA PRO A 184 -3.21 2.73 15.93
C PRO A 184 -4.59 3.33 15.65
N TRP A 185 -4.98 4.32 16.45
CA TRP A 185 -6.28 4.97 16.32
C TRP A 185 -6.15 6.29 15.57
N VAL A 186 -7.26 6.73 14.99
CA VAL A 186 -7.36 8.03 14.31
C VAL A 186 -6.94 9.18 15.24
N LYS A 187 -7.24 9.12 16.54
CA LYS A 187 -6.82 10.17 17.48
C LYS A 187 -5.31 10.41 17.51
N GLY A 188 -4.49 9.41 17.14
CA GLY A 188 -3.03 9.52 17.13
C GLY A 188 -2.46 10.19 15.88
N ILE A 189 -3.29 10.50 14.88
CA ILE A 189 -2.88 11.18 13.64
C ILE A 189 -3.55 12.53 13.44
N ILE A 190 -4.46 12.90 14.33
CA ILE A 190 -5.08 14.22 14.33
C ILE A 190 -4.15 15.13 15.13
N ALA A 191 -3.78 16.27 14.54
CA ALA A 191 -3.00 17.27 15.26
C ALA A 191 -3.72 17.66 16.55
N ALA A 192 -2.99 17.79 17.66
CA ALA A 192 -3.54 18.29 18.90
C ALA A 192 -4.16 19.68 18.62
N GLU A 193 -5.37 19.91 19.14
CA GLU A 193 -6.19 21.12 19.03
C GLU A 193 -5.70 22.25 18.10
N ASP A 194 -6.41 22.47 16.98
CA ASP A 194 -6.38 23.70 16.17
C ASP A 194 -4.99 24.29 15.86
N GLU A 195 -3.94 23.46 15.71
CA GLU A 195 -2.61 23.85 15.17
C GLU A 195 -2.73 24.39 13.73
N GLY A 196 -3.22 25.61 13.57
CA GLY A 196 -3.26 26.37 12.31
C GLY A 196 -4.34 25.97 11.31
N HIS A 197 -5.08 24.86 11.51
CA HIS A 197 -6.10 24.42 10.55
C HIS A 197 -7.45 25.12 10.75
N ARG A 198 -7.88 25.89 9.75
CA ARG A 198 -9.14 26.64 9.79
C ARG A 198 -10.34 25.70 9.89
N SER A 199 -11.04 25.76 11.03
CA SER A 199 -12.37 25.15 11.23
C SER A 199 -13.48 26.20 11.15
N ARG A 200 -14.71 25.76 10.88
CA ARG A 200 -15.92 26.61 10.87
C ARG A 200 -17.00 26.01 11.77
N PRO A 201 -17.92 26.80 12.34
CA PRO A 201 -19.06 26.24 13.06
C PRO A 201 -19.77 25.16 12.24
N LEU A 202 -20.00 24.00 12.84
CA LEU A 202 -20.71 22.88 12.20
C LEU A 202 -22.09 23.35 11.74
N ARG A 203 -22.77 24.10 12.62
CA ARG A 203 -24.05 24.76 12.35
C ARG A 203 -23.74 26.12 11.72
N SER A 204 -23.91 26.23 10.41
CA SER A 204 -23.73 27.46 9.65
C SER A 204 -24.76 27.55 8.53
N GLU A 205 -25.04 28.78 8.09
CA GLU A 205 -25.82 29.01 6.87
C GLU A 205 -25.19 28.27 5.68
N GLY A 206 -26.02 27.61 4.86
CA GLY A 206 -25.57 26.82 3.72
C GLY A 206 -24.98 25.44 4.04
N ARG A 207 -24.95 25.00 5.30
CA ARG A 207 -24.49 23.63 5.63
C ARG A 207 -25.46 22.59 5.06
N ALA A 208 -24.93 21.62 4.32
CA ALA A 208 -25.74 20.55 3.73
C ALA A 208 -26.53 19.78 4.82
N PRO A 209 -27.86 19.57 4.64
CA PRO A 209 -28.70 18.88 5.63
C PRO A 209 -28.15 17.49 6.00
N ALA A 210 -27.68 16.74 5.02
CA ALA A 210 -27.11 15.42 5.24
C ALA A 210 -25.81 15.45 6.10
N THR A 211 -25.09 16.57 6.15
CA THR A 211 -23.93 16.72 7.06
C THR A 211 -24.41 16.91 8.49
N LEU A 212 -25.44 17.75 8.69
CA LEU A 212 -26.03 17.98 10.01
C LEU A 212 -26.63 16.70 10.58
N GLU A 213 -27.32 15.90 9.76
CA GLU A 213 -27.87 14.61 10.20
C GLU A 213 -26.79 13.60 10.60
N ARG A 214 -25.68 13.52 9.85
CA ARG A 214 -24.52 12.70 10.25
C ARG A 214 -23.94 13.16 11.58
N ALA A 215 -23.80 14.47 11.76
CA ALA A 215 -23.26 15.03 12.99
C ALA A 215 -24.21 14.80 14.17
N LYS A 216 -25.52 14.99 13.99
CA LYS A 216 -26.54 14.72 15.00
C LYS A 216 -26.47 13.26 15.48
N ARG A 217 -26.33 12.30 14.55
CA ARG A 217 -26.15 10.88 14.90
C ARG A 217 -24.85 10.63 15.67
N GLY A 218 -23.75 11.26 15.29
CA GLY A 218 -22.48 11.16 16.01
C GLY A 218 -22.56 11.72 17.44
N ILE A 219 -23.12 12.92 17.60
CA ILE A 219 -23.31 13.57 18.90
C ILE A 219 -24.24 12.76 19.80
N ALA A 220 -25.35 12.25 19.26
CA ALA A 220 -26.27 11.42 20.02
C ALA A 220 -25.62 10.12 20.52
N ALA A 221 -24.67 9.56 19.76
CA ALA A 221 -24.00 8.32 20.11
C ALA A 221 -22.79 8.51 21.05
N LEU A 222 -22.08 9.63 20.95
CA LEU A 222 -20.81 9.86 21.67
C LEU A 222 -20.90 10.92 22.79
N GLY A 223 -22.00 11.65 22.86
CA GLY A 223 -22.17 12.79 23.75
C GLY A 223 -21.63 14.10 23.15
N GLU A 224 -22.15 15.21 23.65
CA GLU A 224 -21.62 16.54 23.34
C GLU A 224 -20.22 16.71 23.93
N GLY A 225 -19.36 17.44 23.21
CA GLY A 225 -17.96 17.65 23.60
C GLY A 225 -16.98 16.57 23.16
N THR A 226 -17.47 15.41 22.67
CA THR A 226 -16.60 14.28 22.26
C THR A 226 -16.22 14.37 20.78
N PRO A 227 -14.93 14.57 20.41
CA PRO A 227 -14.50 14.64 19.01
C PRO A 227 -14.78 13.38 18.20
N PHE A 228 -15.19 13.55 16.95
CA PHE A 228 -15.48 12.44 16.03
C PHE A 228 -15.36 12.86 14.56
N LEU A 229 -15.38 11.88 13.65
CA LEU A 229 -15.39 12.12 12.22
C LEU A 229 -16.80 11.92 11.63
N ILE A 230 -17.24 12.86 10.81
CA ILE A 230 -18.25 12.67 9.78
C ILE A 230 -17.59 11.98 8.58
N VAL A 231 -18.29 11.01 8.01
CA VAL A 231 -17.81 10.20 6.90
C VAL A 231 -18.78 10.28 5.72
N TYR A 232 -18.29 10.77 4.58
CA TYR A 232 -19.10 11.09 3.39
C TYR A 232 -19.13 9.95 2.35
N TYR A 233 -19.65 8.76 2.66
CA TYR A 233 -19.86 7.72 1.65
C TYR A 233 -21.25 7.84 0.98
N GLY A 234 -21.37 7.30 -0.24
CA GLY A 234 -22.65 7.29 -0.99
C GLY A 234 -23.72 6.40 -0.36
N SER A 235 -23.34 5.45 0.49
CA SER A 235 -24.23 4.69 1.35
C SER A 235 -23.87 4.95 2.82
N ASP A 236 -24.83 5.45 3.60
CA ASP A 236 -24.66 5.79 5.02
C ASP A 236 -24.69 4.54 5.94
N GLY A 237 -24.20 3.38 5.47
CA GLY A 237 -24.40 2.07 6.10
C GLY A 237 -23.91 1.93 7.56
N ALA A 238 -23.12 2.90 8.06
CA ALA A 238 -22.74 2.99 9.47
C ALA A 238 -22.96 4.42 10.02
N GLY A 239 -24.10 5.03 9.67
CA GLY A 239 -24.55 6.32 10.17
C GLY A 239 -23.81 7.54 9.62
N GLY A 240 -22.82 7.35 8.74
CA GLY A 240 -22.01 8.44 8.16
C GLY A 240 -21.13 9.16 9.19
N TRP A 241 -20.72 8.48 10.27
CA TRP A 241 -19.77 8.99 11.26
C TRP A 241 -18.88 7.88 11.84
N GLN A 242 -17.81 8.24 12.53
CA GLN A 242 -16.98 7.33 13.32
C GLN A 242 -16.29 8.06 14.51
N PRO A 243 -16.13 7.42 15.68
CA PRO A 243 -15.27 7.89 16.76
C PRO A 243 -13.78 7.80 16.35
N LEU A 244 -12.94 8.48 17.13
CA LEU A 244 -11.51 8.59 16.89
C LEU A 244 -10.68 7.46 17.51
N ASP A 245 -11.30 6.54 18.26
CA ASP A 245 -10.65 5.47 19.02
C ASP A 245 -10.59 4.11 18.30
N ARG A 246 -10.69 4.19 16.98
CA ARG A 246 -10.51 3.06 16.06
C ARG A 246 -9.76 3.52 14.80
N PRO A 247 -9.23 2.59 13.99
CA PRO A 247 -8.61 2.93 12.71
C PRO A 247 -9.58 3.66 11.77
N LEU A 248 -9.03 4.53 10.92
CA LEU A 248 -9.78 5.25 9.89
C LEU A 248 -10.38 4.26 8.89
N ARG A 249 -11.59 4.49 8.41
CA ARG A 249 -12.07 3.80 7.21
C ARG A 249 -11.16 4.10 6.01
N THR A 250 -11.21 3.21 5.01
CA THR A 250 -10.37 3.29 3.82
C THR A 250 -10.42 4.68 3.15
N ILE A 251 -9.24 5.31 3.01
CA ILE A 251 -9.09 6.54 2.23
C ILE A 251 -9.35 6.22 0.76
N THR A 252 -10.19 7.04 0.14
CA THR A 252 -10.56 6.94 -1.28
C THR A 252 -10.01 8.13 -2.05
N THR A 253 -10.22 8.16 -3.36
CA THR A 253 -9.78 9.26 -4.23
C THR A 253 -10.51 10.59 -4.02
N LEU A 254 -11.57 10.61 -3.21
CA LEU A 254 -12.28 11.83 -2.81
C LEU A 254 -12.05 12.14 -1.34
N ASP A 255 -12.24 13.40 -0.98
CA ASP A 255 -12.22 13.85 0.40
C ASP A 255 -13.48 13.39 1.14
N ARG A 256 -13.32 12.60 2.20
CA ARG A 256 -14.42 11.85 2.83
C ARG A 256 -14.54 12.03 4.33
N PHE A 257 -13.61 12.72 4.99
CA PHE A 257 -13.51 12.72 6.44
C PHE A 257 -13.55 14.15 6.99
N GLY A 258 -14.68 14.51 7.61
CA GLY A 258 -14.86 15.77 8.30
C GLY A 258 -14.69 15.60 9.81
N LEU A 259 -13.70 16.24 10.42
CA LEU A 259 -13.49 16.27 11.86
C LEU A 259 -14.41 17.25 12.55
N VAL A 260 -15.18 16.74 13.50
CA VAL A 260 -15.99 17.53 14.44
C VAL A 260 -15.24 17.63 15.76
N THR A 261 -15.00 18.88 16.19
CA THR A 261 -14.42 19.25 17.48
C THR A 261 -15.31 20.29 18.16
N TRP A 262 -14.92 20.78 19.34
CA TRP A 262 -15.70 21.77 20.10
C TRP A 262 -14.84 22.96 20.49
N ARG A 263 -15.44 24.16 20.43
CA ARG A 263 -14.94 25.38 21.08
C ARG A 263 -15.99 25.83 22.08
N GLY A 264 -15.76 25.56 23.36
CA GLY A 264 -16.81 25.61 24.38
C GLY A 264 -17.96 24.68 24.00
N SER A 265 -19.20 25.18 24.00
CA SER A 265 -20.39 24.43 23.57
C SER A 265 -20.61 24.42 22.06
N THR A 266 -19.80 25.14 21.28
CA THR A 266 -20.00 25.26 19.83
C THR A 266 -19.28 24.14 19.08
N PRO A 267 -19.99 23.23 18.38
CA PRO A 267 -19.35 22.24 17.54
C PRO A 267 -18.75 22.88 16.28
N MET A 268 -17.51 22.54 15.99
CA MET A 268 -16.71 23.01 14.86
C MET A 268 -16.51 21.87 13.86
N LEU A 269 -16.31 22.19 12.59
CA LEU A 269 -16.08 21.21 11.53
C LEU A 269 -14.98 21.68 10.58
N ARG A 270 -14.02 20.79 10.30
CA ARG A 270 -13.02 20.89 9.22
C ARG A 270 -12.84 19.54 8.52
N MET A 271 -12.31 19.51 7.31
CA MET A 271 -11.85 18.25 6.72
C MET A 271 -10.52 17.80 7.38
N LEU A 272 -10.22 16.50 7.34
CA LEU A 272 -8.88 16.01 7.67
C LEU A 272 -7.86 16.57 6.69
N GLN A 273 -6.68 16.98 7.16
CA GLN A 273 -5.65 17.60 6.33
C GLN A 273 -4.79 16.56 5.60
N VAL A 274 -4.01 17.00 4.61
CA VAL A 274 -3.26 16.06 3.73
C VAL A 274 -2.22 15.28 4.50
N ASP A 275 -1.51 15.94 5.40
CA ASP A 275 -0.59 15.37 6.39
C ASP A 275 -1.29 14.37 7.33
N GLU A 276 -2.48 14.68 7.85
CA GLU A 276 -3.27 13.73 8.65
C GLU A 276 -3.65 12.48 7.83
N LEU A 277 -3.99 12.65 6.53
CA LEU A 277 -4.28 11.55 5.62
C LEU A 277 -3.02 10.76 5.22
N MET A 278 -1.86 11.40 5.14
CA MET A 278 -0.56 10.75 4.92
C MET A 278 -0.20 9.87 6.12
N ALA A 279 -0.33 10.40 7.34
CA ALA A 279 -0.17 9.65 8.58
C ALA A 279 -1.17 8.47 8.66
N ALA A 280 -2.42 8.68 8.25
CA ALA A 280 -3.43 7.62 8.12
C ALA A 280 -3.06 6.52 7.11
N MET A 281 -2.23 6.81 6.11
CA MET A 281 -1.71 5.82 5.16
C MET A 281 -0.43 5.15 5.66
N GLY A 282 0.18 5.66 6.74
CA GLY A 282 1.44 5.16 7.28
C GLY A 282 2.68 5.73 6.57
N PHE A 283 2.57 6.90 5.94
CA PHE A 283 3.74 7.64 5.46
C PHE A 283 4.40 8.34 6.65
N TRP A 284 5.51 7.77 7.09
CA TRP A 284 6.37 8.32 8.15
C TRP A 284 7.76 8.63 7.57
N GLY A 285 8.44 9.63 8.12
CA GLY A 285 9.88 9.84 7.90
C GLY A 285 10.28 10.47 6.57
N GLY A 286 9.98 11.74 6.32
CA GLY A 286 10.57 12.52 5.22
C GLY A 286 9.83 12.46 3.88
N TYR A 287 8.90 11.51 3.69
CA TYR A 287 8.01 11.53 2.53
C TYR A 287 7.13 12.79 2.53
N SER A 288 7.05 13.49 1.40
CA SER A 288 6.26 14.72 1.26
C SER A 288 5.47 14.77 -0.06
N LEU A 289 4.31 15.45 0.01
CA LEU A 289 3.51 15.85 -1.15
C LEU A 289 3.43 17.37 -1.29
N ASP A 290 4.32 18.10 -0.64
CA ASP A 290 4.38 19.55 -0.74
C ASP A 290 4.75 19.99 -2.16
N GLY A 291 4.13 21.07 -2.63
CA GLY A 291 4.25 21.52 -4.02
C GLY A 291 3.57 20.62 -5.07
N ILE A 292 3.08 19.43 -4.70
CA ILE A 292 2.42 18.51 -5.64
C ILE A 292 0.94 18.89 -5.83
N GLY A 293 0.64 19.57 -6.93
CA GLY A 293 -0.74 19.85 -7.33
C GLY A 293 -1.60 20.53 -6.26
N GLN A 294 -2.91 20.39 -6.41
CA GLN A 294 -3.88 20.88 -5.43
C GLN A 294 -4.22 19.80 -4.40
N ARG A 295 -4.86 20.22 -3.30
CA ARG A 295 -5.34 19.30 -2.24
C ARG A 295 -6.08 18.07 -2.78
N ARG A 296 -6.99 18.26 -3.73
CA ARG A 296 -7.78 17.16 -4.32
C ARG A 296 -6.89 16.12 -5.02
N ASP A 297 -5.78 16.56 -5.59
CA ASP A 297 -4.86 15.70 -6.32
C ASP A 297 -4.04 14.86 -5.34
N ARG A 298 -3.56 15.47 -4.25
CA ARG A 298 -2.86 14.76 -3.17
C ARG A 298 -3.76 13.71 -2.50
N ILE A 299 -5.03 14.05 -2.26
CA ILE A 299 -6.02 13.08 -1.75
C ILE A 299 -6.24 11.95 -2.74
N ARG A 300 -6.29 12.24 -4.05
CA ARG A 300 -6.41 11.22 -5.09
C ARG A 300 -5.19 10.29 -5.12
N LEU A 301 -3.97 10.83 -4.99
CA LEU A 301 -2.74 10.03 -4.86
C LEU A 301 -2.81 9.09 -3.65
N LEU A 302 -3.15 9.61 -2.46
CA LEU A 302 -3.27 8.81 -1.24
C LEU A 302 -4.39 7.75 -1.33
N GLY A 303 -5.52 8.11 -1.95
CA GLY A 303 -6.64 7.19 -2.15
C GLY A 303 -6.29 5.99 -3.02
N ASN A 304 -5.47 6.22 -4.06
CA ASN A 304 -4.96 5.17 -4.95
C ASN A 304 -3.77 4.40 -4.36
N GLY A 305 -3.00 5.03 -3.47
CA GLY A 305 -1.77 4.46 -2.95
C GLY A 305 -1.93 3.19 -2.09
N VAL A 306 -0.79 2.54 -1.87
CA VAL A 306 -0.60 1.42 -0.94
C VAL A 306 -0.05 1.97 0.37
N CYS A 307 -0.43 1.36 1.50
CA CYS A 307 0.11 1.69 2.81
C CYS A 307 1.56 1.16 2.93
N PRO A 308 2.59 2.03 3.06
CA PRO A 308 3.98 1.59 3.06
C PRO A 308 4.33 0.51 4.09
N PRO A 309 3.82 0.53 5.35
CA PRO A 309 4.15 -0.51 6.33
C PRO A 309 3.71 -1.92 5.93
N VAL A 310 2.65 -2.05 5.13
CA VAL A 310 2.22 -3.35 4.60
C VAL A 310 3.23 -3.88 3.59
N MET A 311 3.65 -3.02 2.64
CA MET A 311 4.65 -3.41 1.64
C MET A 311 6.02 -3.69 2.28
N ALA A 312 6.42 -2.91 3.28
CA ALA A 312 7.63 -3.16 4.06
C ALA A 312 7.61 -4.55 4.74
N ALA A 313 6.46 -4.97 5.27
CA ALA A 313 6.32 -6.29 5.87
C ALA A 313 6.42 -7.43 4.84
N ILE A 314 5.80 -7.27 3.66
CA ILE A 314 5.87 -8.25 2.56
C ILE A 314 7.31 -8.38 2.05
N VAL A 315 7.95 -7.26 1.70
CA VAL A 315 9.32 -7.26 1.20
C VAL A 315 10.26 -7.80 2.27
N GLY A 316 10.10 -7.39 3.53
CA GLY A 316 10.89 -7.92 4.63
C GLY A 316 10.71 -9.43 4.85
N SER A 317 9.53 -10.01 4.61
CA SER A 317 9.32 -11.45 4.77
C SER A 317 9.95 -12.27 3.66
N LEU A 318 9.99 -11.75 2.43
CA LEU A 318 10.64 -12.41 1.29
C LEU A 318 12.16 -12.44 1.43
N THR A 319 12.72 -11.35 1.96
CA THR A 319 14.16 -11.08 1.87
C THR A 319 14.92 -11.56 3.10
N ARG A 320 14.29 -11.59 4.28
CA ARG A 320 14.87 -12.23 5.48
C ARG A 320 14.94 -13.76 5.36
N GLY A 321 13.96 -14.39 4.70
CA GLY A 321 14.00 -15.83 4.41
C GLY A 321 15.13 -16.19 3.44
N ALA A 322 15.36 -15.34 2.43
CA ALA A 322 16.43 -15.51 1.45
C ALA A 322 17.85 -15.41 2.05
N ALA A 323 18.04 -14.51 3.01
CA ALA A 323 19.32 -14.35 3.73
C ALA A 323 19.68 -15.60 4.55
N GLN A 324 18.69 -16.30 5.12
CA GLN A 324 18.93 -17.56 5.81
C GLN A 324 19.27 -18.68 4.81
N THR A 325 18.50 -18.85 3.73
CA THR A 325 18.78 -19.91 2.72
C THR A 325 20.15 -19.78 2.04
N ALA A 326 20.66 -18.55 1.87
CA ALA A 326 22.01 -18.34 1.35
C ALA A 326 23.10 -18.84 2.33
N SER A 327 22.91 -18.64 3.65
CA SER A 327 23.85 -19.16 4.65
C SER A 327 23.89 -20.69 4.72
N TRP A 328 22.75 -21.37 4.49
CA TRP A 328 22.71 -22.84 4.46
C TRP A 328 23.32 -23.42 3.17
N ALA A 329 23.24 -22.69 2.05
CA ALA A 329 23.83 -23.11 0.78
C ALA A 329 25.36 -22.93 0.76
N GLU A 330 25.91 -21.97 1.51
CA GLU A 330 27.35 -21.79 1.68
C GLU A 330 27.96 -22.85 2.64
N ASP A 331 27.17 -23.44 3.54
CA ASP A 331 27.62 -24.46 4.50
C ASP A 331 27.57 -25.91 3.95
N GLU A 332 26.88 -26.17 2.82
CA GLU A 332 26.76 -27.53 2.22
C GLU A 332 27.91 -27.93 1.27
N GLU A 333 28.88 -27.05 0.99
CA GLU A 333 30.03 -27.36 0.11
C GLU A 333 31.31 -27.80 0.84
N ALA A 334 31.29 -27.96 2.16
CA ALA A 334 32.43 -28.53 2.89
C ALA A 334 32.40 -30.07 2.82
N PRO A 335 33.43 -30.74 2.24
CA PRO A 335 33.45 -32.19 2.20
C PRO A 335 33.59 -32.75 3.62
N HIS A 336 32.56 -33.49 4.05
CA HIS A 336 32.61 -34.33 5.25
C HIS A 336 33.65 -35.42 5.07
N ASP A 337 34.86 -35.20 5.59
CA ASP A 337 35.84 -36.26 5.79
C ASP A 337 35.35 -37.17 6.94
N PRO A 338 35.28 -38.49 6.78
CA PRO A 338 34.82 -39.38 7.84
C PRO A 338 35.85 -39.41 8.98
N PRO A 339 35.41 -39.43 10.25
CA PRO A 339 36.34 -39.46 11.38
C PRO A 339 37.11 -40.79 11.40
N GLY A 340 38.45 -40.69 11.33
CA GLY A 340 39.36 -41.82 11.46
C GLY A 340 39.32 -42.46 12.86
N PRO A 341 39.77 -43.73 12.99
CA PRO A 341 39.61 -44.51 14.21
C PRO A 341 40.49 -44.01 15.35
N LEU A 342 39.87 -43.80 16.52
CA LEU A 342 40.52 -43.51 17.81
C LEU A 342 41.37 -44.71 18.26
N PHE A 343 42.69 -44.51 18.34
CA PHE A 343 43.61 -45.43 19.02
C PHE A 343 43.52 -45.25 20.54
N LEU A 344 43.34 -46.38 21.22
CA LEU A 344 43.62 -46.59 22.64
C LEU A 344 45.12 -46.41 22.92
N ALA A 345 45.46 -45.65 23.96
CA ALA A 345 46.74 -45.77 24.65
C ALA A 345 46.51 -45.68 26.16
N ALA A 346 46.92 -46.75 26.85
CA ALA A 346 46.99 -46.88 28.30
C ALA A 346 48.39 -46.46 28.79
N ALA A 347 48.44 -45.81 29.95
CA ALA A 347 49.50 -45.74 30.98
C ALA A 347 49.18 -44.48 31.82
N GLU A 348 49.07 -44.49 33.15
CA GLU A 348 49.61 -45.39 34.19
C GLU A 348 48.56 -45.79 35.23
#